data_AF-A0AAD9VYF9-F1
#
_entry.id   AF-A0AAD9VYF9-F1
#
_cell.length_a   1.000
_cell.length_b   1.000
_cell.length_c   1.000
_cell.angle_alpha   90.00
_cell.angle_beta   90.00
_cell.angle_gamma   90.00
#
_symmetry.space_group_name_H-M   'P 1'
#
loop_
_entity.id
_entity.type
_entity.pdbx_description
1 polymer ?
#
loop_
_entity_poly.entity_id
_entity_poly.type
_entity_poly.pdbx_seq_one_letter_code
_entity_poly.pdbx_strand_id
1 'polypeptide(L)'
;MSAIQTEDASDRLHLSLLSSAKDHDNPNTRLYSYREEAQGQGTWIVIINTGYNWEQFPEEFGRPNEPRPLVLWNVPEDVRNRELDPDEVESGLHWPSDSEIDYGEPFEGVPEGHGTQIAILAGGMRTGVARRAGLYLIKAGGAVLNEEEEVVEEDICSLSLIVALNHIVEKLKDGSLPPGKTVVVIDTLWGIPDVSPDTLGAEQDYRDWCGQLDQSLEEIDRIGGVLVSLAAGNEGNRDPPGRTGDFMPNILSQRNASPLVIVGAVTRNYPVPDRLNVVCNSCAMHSRTSKKRKATA
;
A
#
# COMPACT_ATOMS: atom_id res chain seq x y z
N MET A 1 22.29 20.41 -17.26
CA MET A 1 20.95 19.95 -16.84
C MET A 1 20.49 18.95 -17.87
N SER A 2 20.15 17.72 -17.48
CA SER A 2 19.59 16.74 -18.41
C SER A 2 18.29 17.25 -19.02
N ALA A 3 18.06 16.91 -20.28
CA ALA A 3 16.83 17.26 -20.98
C ALA A 3 15.64 16.50 -20.39
N ILE A 4 14.47 17.14 -20.37
CA ILE A 4 13.21 16.45 -20.07
C ILE A 4 12.89 15.54 -21.26
N GLN A 5 12.65 14.27 -20.97
CA GLN A 5 12.17 13.29 -21.94
C GLN A 5 10.66 13.21 -21.91
N THR A 6 10.06 12.67 -22.96
CA THR A 6 8.62 12.44 -23.03
C THR A 6 8.35 11.15 -23.79
N GLU A 7 7.48 10.30 -23.24
CA GLU A 7 7.05 9.03 -23.86
C GLU A 7 5.53 8.93 -23.91
N ASP A 8 5.01 8.02 -24.74
CA ASP A 8 3.59 7.66 -24.77
C ASP A 8 3.23 6.88 -23.49
N ALA A 9 2.19 7.33 -22.82
CA ALA A 9 1.62 6.76 -21.62
C ALA A 9 0.10 6.57 -21.77
N SER A 10 -0.38 6.37 -23.01
CA SER A 10 -1.79 6.09 -23.32
C SER A 10 -2.34 4.86 -22.59
N ASP A 11 -1.48 3.89 -22.28
CA ASP A 11 -1.76 2.67 -21.52
C ASP A 11 -1.48 2.80 -20.01
N ARG A 12 -0.86 3.92 -19.58
CA ARG A 12 -0.35 4.17 -18.22
C ARG A 12 -0.81 5.55 -17.76
N LEU A 13 -2.14 5.69 -17.65
CA LEU A 13 -2.81 6.97 -17.41
C LEU A 13 -2.36 7.66 -16.12
N HIS A 14 -1.91 6.91 -15.11
CA HIS A 14 -1.35 7.47 -13.86
C HIS A 14 -0.11 8.31 -14.12
N LEU A 15 0.81 7.84 -14.97
CA LEU A 15 2.03 8.58 -15.32
C LEU A 15 1.71 9.85 -16.09
N SER A 16 0.72 9.79 -16.98
CA SER A 16 0.31 10.98 -17.73
C SER A 16 -0.28 12.05 -16.81
N LEU A 17 -1.14 11.67 -15.86
CA LEU A 17 -1.71 12.60 -14.89
C LEU A 17 -0.64 13.29 -14.03
N LEU A 18 0.39 12.55 -13.60
CA LEU A 18 1.45 13.07 -12.72
C LEU A 18 2.44 14.01 -13.42
N SER A 19 2.54 13.94 -14.74
CA SER A 19 3.52 14.71 -15.53
C SER A 19 2.88 15.74 -16.46
N SER A 20 1.54 15.79 -16.53
CA SER A 20 0.82 16.77 -17.31
C SER A 20 1.04 18.19 -16.77
N ALA A 21 1.39 19.11 -17.67
CA ALA A 21 1.62 20.49 -17.31
C ALA A 21 0.30 21.27 -17.29
N LYS A 22 -0.07 21.86 -16.15
CA LYS A 22 -0.98 23.03 -15.90
C LYS A 22 -2.34 23.11 -16.62
N ASP A 23 -2.64 22.28 -17.59
CA ASP A 23 -3.91 22.25 -18.32
C ASP A 23 -4.92 21.48 -17.48
N HIS A 24 -5.53 22.21 -16.55
CA HIS A 24 -6.58 21.70 -15.66
C HIS A 24 -7.78 21.15 -16.45
N ASP A 25 -7.98 21.61 -17.69
CA ASP A 25 -9.10 21.19 -18.55
C ASP A 25 -8.78 19.89 -19.32
N ASN A 26 -7.50 19.53 -19.45
CA ASN A 26 -7.06 18.26 -20.04
C ASN A 26 -5.87 17.65 -19.27
N PRO A 27 -6.09 17.17 -18.03
CA PRO A 27 -5.01 16.70 -17.16
C PRO A 27 -4.35 15.41 -17.66
N ASN A 28 -4.95 14.69 -18.61
CA ASN A 28 -4.44 13.42 -19.13
C ASN A 28 -4.08 13.54 -20.63
N THR A 29 -2.90 14.07 -20.89
CA THR A 29 -2.35 14.27 -22.23
C THR A 29 -1.94 12.97 -22.92
N ARG A 30 -1.97 11.83 -22.20
CA ARG A 30 -1.41 10.54 -22.59
C ARG A 30 0.11 10.55 -22.77
N LEU A 31 0.78 11.60 -22.34
CA LEU A 31 2.23 11.72 -22.40
C LEU A 31 2.79 11.68 -20.98
N TYR A 32 3.90 10.97 -20.80
CA TYR A 32 4.67 10.99 -19.56
C TYR A 32 5.97 11.78 -19.76
N SER A 33 6.09 12.94 -19.11
CA SER A 33 7.31 13.77 -19.15
C SER A 33 8.12 13.63 -17.87
N TYR A 34 9.41 13.32 -17.99
CA TYR A 34 10.27 13.05 -16.84
C TYR A 34 11.73 13.47 -17.11
N ARG A 35 12.52 13.56 -16.03
CA ARG A 35 13.98 13.74 -16.13
C ARG A 35 14.66 12.40 -15.87
N GLU A 36 15.44 11.92 -16.84
CA GLU A 36 16.15 10.63 -16.79
C GLU A 36 16.97 10.44 -15.51
N GLU A 37 17.63 11.51 -15.05
CA GLU A 37 18.49 11.50 -13.86
C GLU A 37 17.69 11.56 -12.55
N ALA A 38 16.41 11.95 -12.58
CA ALA A 38 15.60 12.25 -11.40
C ALA A 38 14.57 11.16 -11.03
N GLN A 39 14.59 9.99 -11.69
CA GLN A 39 13.60 8.91 -11.51
C GLN A 39 13.78 8.12 -10.19
N GLY A 40 14.04 8.80 -9.07
CA GLY A 40 14.22 8.18 -7.76
C GLY A 40 15.60 7.56 -7.52
N GLN A 41 16.60 7.82 -8.38
CA GLN A 41 17.95 7.28 -8.19
C GLN A 41 18.50 7.63 -6.80
N GLY A 42 18.96 6.60 -6.07
CA GLY A 42 19.51 6.76 -4.71
C GLY A 42 18.46 7.00 -3.63
N THR A 43 17.17 6.80 -3.94
CA THR A 43 16.08 6.74 -2.95
C THR A 43 15.62 5.30 -2.76
N TRP A 44 14.98 5.02 -1.63
CA TRP A 44 14.33 3.75 -1.31
C TRP A 44 12.82 3.98 -1.17
N ILE A 45 12.05 3.10 -1.79
CA ILE A 45 10.60 3.00 -1.60
C ILE A 45 10.35 1.74 -0.79
N VAL A 46 9.93 1.92 0.45
CA VAL A 46 9.52 0.86 1.35
C VAL A 46 8.03 0.67 1.20
N ILE A 47 7.56 -0.55 0.95
CA ILE A 47 6.15 -0.84 0.69
C ILE A 47 5.69 -1.87 1.70
N ILE A 48 4.70 -1.50 2.51
CA ILE A 48 4.04 -2.40 3.45
C ILE A 48 2.71 -2.82 2.83
N ASN A 49 2.56 -4.10 2.48
CA ASN A 49 1.36 -4.61 1.82
C ASN A 49 1.16 -6.13 1.97
N THR A 50 0.24 -6.70 1.19
CA THR A 50 -0.16 -8.12 1.23
C THR A 50 0.90 -9.10 0.70
N GLY A 51 1.87 -8.65 -0.08
CA GLY A 51 2.92 -9.50 -0.66
C GLY A 51 3.58 -8.87 -1.87
N TYR A 52 4.38 -9.66 -2.61
CA TYR A 52 5.03 -9.21 -3.83
C TYR A 52 5.44 -10.38 -4.76
N ASN A 53 4.89 -10.41 -5.97
CA ASN A 53 5.19 -11.42 -7.00
C ASN A 53 6.40 -11.02 -7.88
N TRP A 54 7.54 -10.68 -7.27
CA TRP A 54 8.65 -10.04 -7.97
C TRP A 54 9.27 -10.90 -9.08
N GLU A 55 9.32 -12.23 -8.90
CA GLU A 55 9.86 -13.17 -9.89
C GLU A 55 8.97 -13.29 -11.14
N GLN A 56 7.67 -13.07 -11.00
CA GLN A 56 6.70 -13.13 -12.10
C GLN A 56 6.79 -11.90 -13.01
N PHE A 57 7.28 -10.77 -12.47
CA PHE A 57 7.40 -9.49 -13.19
C PHE A 57 8.85 -8.96 -13.23
N PRO A 58 9.81 -9.73 -13.79
CA PRO A 58 11.23 -9.38 -13.77
C PRO A 58 11.53 -8.08 -14.54
N GLU A 59 10.69 -7.67 -15.48
CA GLU A 59 10.82 -6.38 -16.15
C GLU A 59 10.46 -5.16 -15.29
N GLU A 60 9.72 -5.36 -14.20
CA GLU A 60 9.37 -4.29 -13.26
C GLU A 60 10.30 -4.29 -12.03
N PHE A 61 10.70 -5.47 -11.54
CA PHE A 61 11.49 -5.61 -10.31
C PHE A 61 12.99 -5.79 -10.53
N GLY A 62 13.43 -6.02 -11.77
CA GLY A 62 14.85 -6.15 -12.11
C GLY A 62 15.19 -7.48 -12.75
N ARG A 63 16.19 -7.45 -13.64
CA ARG A 63 16.68 -8.63 -14.35
C ARG A 63 17.98 -9.12 -13.71
N PRO A 64 18.34 -10.41 -13.84
CA PRO A 64 19.64 -10.92 -13.40
C PRO A 64 20.86 -10.12 -13.90
N ASN A 65 20.72 -9.45 -15.05
CA ASN A 65 21.79 -8.66 -15.69
C ASN A 65 21.65 -7.14 -15.51
N GLU A 66 20.55 -6.67 -14.94
CA GLU A 66 20.30 -5.26 -14.61
C GLU A 66 19.70 -5.18 -13.20
N PRO A 67 20.48 -5.59 -12.17
CA PRO A 67 19.97 -5.65 -10.81
C PRO A 67 19.72 -4.23 -10.29
N ARG A 68 18.51 -4.00 -9.78
CA ARG A 68 18.22 -2.87 -8.89
C ARG A 68 18.44 -3.30 -7.44
N PRO A 69 18.65 -2.35 -6.50
CA PRO A 69 18.51 -2.66 -5.09
C PRO A 69 17.08 -3.10 -4.79
N LEU A 70 16.92 -4.35 -4.36
CA LEU A 70 15.66 -4.96 -3.95
C LEU A 70 15.91 -5.69 -2.64
N VAL A 71 15.12 -5.37 -1.61
CA VAL A 71 15.15 -6.05 -0.31
C VAL A 71 13.75 -6.55 -0.03
N LEU A 72 13.66 -7.81 0.37
CA LEU A 72 12.41 -8.50 0.65
C LEU A 72 12.40 -8.88 2.12
N TRP A 73 11.26 -8.69 2.78
CA TRP A 73 11.09 -9.07 4.18
C TRP A 73 9.64 -9.41 4.46
N ASN A 74 9.42 -10.47 5.21
CA ASN A 74 8.10 -10.89 5.64
C ASN A 74 7.96 -10.63 7.13
N VAL A 75 6.83 -10.02 7.52
CA VAL A 75 6.39 -10.07 8.92
C VAL A 75 6.23 -11.54 9.30
N PRO A 76 6.70 -11.96 10.50
CA PRO A 76 6.54 -13.33 10.98
C PRO A 76 5.10 -13.84 10.82
N GLU A 77 4.95 -15.09 10.40
CA GLU A 77 3.65 -15.70 10.08
C GLU A 77 2.65 -15.62 11.24
N ASP A 78 3.12 -15.88 12.46
CA ASP A 78 2.36 -15.83 13.71
C ASP A 78 1.88 -14.43 14.10
N VAL A 79 2.40 -13.38 13.45
CA VAL A 79 1.99 -12.00 13.64
C VAL A 79 1.10 -11.50 12.50
N ARG A 80 1.34 -11.96 11.27
CA ARG A 80 0.59 -11.50 10.08
C ARG A 80 -0.74 -12.20 9.85
N ASN A 81 -0.90 -13.38 10.43
CA ASN A 81 -2.06 -14.22 10.24
C ASN A 81 -2.81 -14.34 11.57
N ARG A 82 -4.12 -14.16 11.58
CA ARG A 82 -4.94 -14.57 12.72
C ARG A 82 -4.91 -16.09 12.90
N GLU A 83 -5.18 -16.54 14.13
CA GLU A 83 -5.48 -17.96 14.35
C GLU A 83 -6.82 -18.30 13.69
N LEU A 84 -6.85 -19.38 12.92
CA LEU A 84 -8.09 -19.91 12.34
C LEU A 84 -8.81 -20.75 13.39
N ASP A 85 -10.13 -20.61 13.48
CA ASP A 85 -10.93 -21.44 14.37
C ASP A 85 -10.88 -22.92 13.92
N PRO A 86 -11.02 -23.90 14.85
CA PRO A 86 -11.02 -25.31 14.49
C PRO A 86 -12.05 -25.68 13.41
N ASP A 87 -13.22 -25.04 13.43
CA ASP A 87 -14.29 -25.26 12.44
C ASP A 87 -13.91 -24.70 11.05
N GLU A 88 -13.14 -23.61 10.99
CA GLU A 88 -12.60 -23.06 9.74
C GLU A 88 -11.60 -24.02 9.12
N VAL A 89 -10.68 -24.54 9.94
CA VAL A 89 -9.70 -25.55 9.51
C VAL A 89 -10.41 -26.84 9.07
N GLU A 90 -11.43 -27.29 9.79
CA GLU A 90 -12.24 -28.47 9.41
C GLU A 90 -13.00 -28.24 8.10
N SER A 91 -13.40 -27.00 7.81
CA SER A 91 -14.01 -26.62 6.53
C SER A 91 -13.01 -26.49 5.37
N GLY A 92 -11.73 -26.78 5.62
CA GLY A 92 -10.67 -26.79 4.61
C GLY A 92 -9.97 -25.44 4.43
N LEU A 93 -10.21 -24.47 5.30
CA LEU A 93 -9.50 -23.19 5.29
C LEU A 93 -8.10 -23.34 5.86
N HIS A 94 -7.14 -22.70 5.22
CA HIS A 94 -5.75 -22.73 5.67
C HIS A 94 -5.00 -21.47 5.24
N TRP A 95 -3.90 -21.19 5.92
CA TRP A 95 -2.94 -20.20 5.45
C TRP A 95 -1.98 -20.85 4.44
N PRO A 96 -1.59 -20.14 3.36
CA PRO A 96 -0.55 -20.62 2.46
C PRO A 96 0.77 -20.75 3.22
N SER A 97 1.65 -21.63 2.75
CA SER A 97 3.02 -21.72 3.25
C SER A 97 3.69 -20.35 3.28
N ASP A 98 4.57 -20.09 4.26
CA ASP A 98 5.34 -18.84 4.42
C ASP A 98 6.12 -18.46 3.16
N SER A 99 5.42 -17.82 2.24
CA SER A 99 5.86 -17.49 0.89
C SER A 99 5.68 -16.01 0.66
N GLU A 100 6.48 -15.47 -0.26
CA GLU A 100 6.44 -14.05 -0.66
C GLU A 100 5.24 -13.72 -1.55
N ILE A 101 4.53 -14.76 -2.01
CA ILE A 101 3.42 -14.66 -2.96
C ILE A 101 2.39 -13.66 -2.46
N ASP A 102 1.98 -12.81 -3.39
CA ASP A 102 0.93 -11.84 -3.21
C ASP A 102 -0.40 -12.45 -3.65
N TYR A 103 -1.05 -13.10 -2.70
CA TYR A 103 -2.38 -13.65 -2.88
C TYR A 103 -3.37 -12.49 -2.82
N GLY A 104 -4.05 -12.23 -3.94
CA GLY A 104 -5.18 -11.33 -3.98
C GLY A 104 -6.02 -11.58 -5.22
N GLU A 105 -7.30 -11.18 -5.18
CA GLU A 105 -8.21 -11.40 -6.30
C GLU A 105 -7.62 -10.75 -7.57
N PRO A 106 -7.32 -11.53 -8.63
CA PRO A 106 -6.91 -10.95 -9.89
C PRO A 106 -8.08 -10.14 -10.45
N PHE A 107 -7.95 -8.82 -10.50
CA PHE A 107 -8.82 -8.03 -11.36
C PHE A 107 -8.57 -8.41 -12.82
N GLU A 108 -9.62 -8.48 -13.64
CA GLU A 108 -9.50 -8.83 -15.05
C GLU A 108 -8.47 -7.92 -15.75
N GLY A 109 -7.35 -8.50 -16.18
CA GLY A 109 -6.26 -7.78 -16.86
C GLY A 109 -5.23 -7.10 -15.94
N VAL A 110 -5.24 -7.35 -14.64
CA VAL A 110 -4.29 -6.77 -13.67
C VAL A 110 -3.45 -7.89 -13.04
N PRO A 111 -2.13 -7.73 -12.87
CA PRO A 111 -1.29 -8.73 -12.22
C PRO A 111 -1.82 -9.09 -10.82
N GLU A 112 -1.79 -10.39 -10.50
CA GLU A 112 -2.24 -10.97 -9.23
C GLU A 112 -1.60 -10.25 -8.03
N GLY A 113 -2.43 -9.92 -7.03
CA GLY A 113 -2.00 -9.37 -5.75
C GLY A 113 -1.94 -7.84 -5.67
N HIS A 114 -2.46 -7.29 -4.57
CA HIS A 114 -2.56 -5.85 -4.33
C HIS A 114 -1.17 -5.20 -4.08
N GLY A 115 -0.32 -5.83 -3.28
CA GLY A 115 1.02 -5.33 -2.96
C GLY A 115 1.96 -5.22 -4.16
N THR A 116 1.87 -6.19 -5.07
CA THR A 116 2.61 -6.28 -6.32
C THR A 116 2.27 -5.10 -7.21
N GLN A 117 0.98 -4.79 -7.35
CA GLN A 117 0.52 -3.65 -8.13
C GLN A 117 1.06 -2.33 -7.57
N ILE A 118 0.96 -2.13 -6.25
CA ILE A 118 1.47 -0.92 -5.61
C ILE A 118 2.99 -0.79 -5.79
N ALA A 119 3.73 -1.90 -5.69
CA ALA A 119 5.17 -1.89 -5.90
C ALA A 119 5.58 -1.55 -7.34
N ILE A 120 4.85 -2.11 -8.32
CA ILE A 120 5.04 -1.78 -9.74
C ILE A 120 4.73 -0.30 -9.99
N LEU A 121 3.59 0.21 -9.50
CA LEU A 121 3.19 1.61 -9.72
C LEU A 121 4.15 2.62 -9.07
N ALA A 122 4.62 2.33 -7.86
CA ALA A 122 5.50 3.24 -7.13
C ALA A 122 6.91 3.26 -7.75
N GLY A 123 7.50 2.09 -7.98
CA GLY A 123 8.91 1.97 -8.31
C GLY A 123 9.27 0.98 -9.41
N GLY A 124 8.31 0.33 -10.06
CA GLY A 124 8.57 -0.58 -11.18
C GLY A 124 9.44 0.05 -12.27
N MET A 125 10.39 -0.71 -12.82
CA MET A 125 11.40 -0.19 -13.74
C MET A 125 10.82 0.30 -15.07
N ARG A 126 9.68 -0.24 -15.52
CA ARG A 126 9.04 0.14 -16.78
C ARG A 126 7.84 1.05 -16.57
N THR A 127 7.01 0.75 -15.57
CA THR A 127 5.69 1.40 -15.41
C THR A 127 5.56 2.25 -14.14
N GLY A 128 6.57 2.21 -13.27
CA GLY A 128 6.59 2.97 -12.04
C GLY A 128 6.91 4.45 -12.22
N VAL A 129 6.57 5.24 -11.21
CA VAL A 129 6.91 6.67 -11.13
C VAL A 129 8.41 6.86 -10.90
N ALA A 130 8.98 6.13 -9.94
CA ALA A 130 10.38 6.22 -9.54
C ALA A 130 11.18 4.99 -9.98
N ARG A 131 11.31 4.84 -11.31
CA ARG A 131 11.89 3.68 -12.02
C ARG A 131 13.32 3.28 -11.59
N ARG A 132 14.06 4.17 -10.94
CA ARG A 132 15.46 3.98 -10.50
C ARG A 132 15.65 3.96 -8.98
N ALA A 133 14.57 3.95 -8.21
CA ALA A 133 14.65 3.78 -6.76
C ALA A 133 15.08 2.34 -6.38
N GLY A 134 15.60 2.16 -5.17
CA GLY A 134 15.62 0.85 -4.52
C GLY A 134 14.21 0.50 -4.02
N LEU A 135 13.87 -0.79 -3.96
CA LEU A 135 12.63 -1.27 -3.35
C LEU A 135 12.93 -2.05 -2.09
N TYR A 136 12.16 -1.77 -1.05
CA TYR A 136 12.11 -2.59 0.15
C TYR A 136 10.67 -3.06 0.30
N LEU A 137 10.40 -4.33 -0.02
CA LEU A 137 9.06 -4.88 -0.03
C LEU A 137 8.82 -5.65 1.26
N ILE A 138 7.77 -5.27 1.99
CA ILE A 138 7.38 -5.84 3.28
C ILE A 138 6.02 -6.52 3.12
N LYS A 139 6.00 -7.85 3.28
CA LYS A 139 4.78 -8.65 3.35
C LYS A 139 4.26 -8.57 4.78
N ALA A 140 3.23 -7.77 4.99
CA ALA A 140 2.55 -7.60 6.26
C ALA A 140 1.15 -8.22 6.28
N GLY A 141 0.65 -8.68 5.13
CA GLY A 141 -0.64 -9.39 5.02
C GLY A 141 -0.52 -10.88 4.71
N GLY A 142 -1.54 -11.61 5.12
CA GLY A 142 -1.84 -12.98 4.73
C GLY A 142 -3.07 -13.05 3.82
N ALA A 143 -3.32 -14.24 3.28
CA ALA A 143 -4.58 -14.60 2.67
C ALA A 143 -5.00 -15.98 3.15
N VAL A 144 -6.25 -16.16 3.54
CA VAL A 144 -6.81 -17.48 3.85
C VAL A 144 -7.25 -18.11 2.53
N LEU A 145 -6.85 -19.35 2.31
CA LEU A 145 -7.18 -20.16 1.15
C LEU A 145 -8.19 -21.25 1.50
N ASN A 146 -9.05 -21.62 0.55
CA ASN A 146 -9.88 -22.82 0.64
C ASN A 146 -9.14 -24.07 0.09
N GLU A 147 -9.78 -25.24 0.11
CA GLU A 147 -9.20 -26.50 -0.42
C GLU A 147 -8.85 -26.46 -1.92
N GLU A 148 -9.42 -25.51 -2.66
CA GLU A 148 -9.18 -25.30 -4.09
C GLU A 148 -8.08 -24.25 -4.35
N GLU A 149 -7.37 -23.79 -3.29
CA GLU A 149 -6.34 -22.75 -3.31
C GLU A 149 -6.88 -21.38 -3.75
N GLU A 150 -8.20 -21.15 -3.63
CA GLU A 150 -8.80 -19.85 -3.88
C GLU A 150 -8.75 -18.98 -2.63
N VAL A 151 -8.44 -17.69 -2.81
CA VAL A 151 -8.44 -16.69 -1.74
C VAL A 151 -9.88 -16.47 -1.27
N VAL A 152 -10.15 -16.74 0.00
CA VAL A 152 -11.46 -16.49 0.62
C VAL A 152 -11.47 -15.26 1.53
N GLU A 153 -10.30 -14.88 2.04
CA GLU A 153 -10.10 -13.73 2.94
C GLU A 153 -8.69 -13.20 2.74
N GLU A 154 -8.53 -11.88 2.63
CA GLU A 154 -7.24 -11.21 2.73
C GLU A 154 -7.17 -10.54 4.10
N ASP A 155 -6.05 -10.72 4.81
CA ASP A 155 -5.89 -10.23 6.18
C ASP A 155 -4.60 -9.43 6.32
N ILE A 156 -4.67 -8.27 6.97
CA ILE A 156 -3.50 -7.53 7.44
C ILE A 156 -3.72 -7.27 8.91
N CYS A 157 -3.18 -8.12 9.77
CA CYS A 157 -3.33 -7.93 11.21
C CYS A 157 -2.78 -6.56 11.64
N SER A 158 -3.53 -5.89 12.53
CA SER A 158 -3.19 -4.58 13.09
C SER A 158 -1.78 -4.54 13.70
N LEU A 159 -1.35 -5.66 14.31
CA LEU A 159 -0.03 -5.85 14.88
C LEU A 159 1.08 -5.94 13.82
N SER A 160 0.79 -6.46 12.62
CA SER A 160 1.77 -6.59 11.54
C SER A 160 2.25 -5.24 11.05
N LEU A 161 1.38 -4.24 11.02
CA LEU A 161 1.77 -2.87 10.71
C LEU A 161 2.76 -2.33 11.75
N ILE A 162 2.49 -2.55 13.04
CA ILE A 162 3.37 -2.10 14.13
C ILE A 162 4.74 -2.78 14.01
N VAL A 163 4.77 -4.09 13.79
CA VAL A 163 6.03 -4.84 13.62
C VAL A 163 6.78 -4.37 12.38
N ALA A 164 6.09 -4.12 11.26
CA ALA A 164 6.70 -3.60 10.04
C ALA A 164 7.29 -2.19 10.25
N LEU A 165 6.58 -1.29 10.95
CA LEU A 165 7.09 0.05 11.25
C LEU A 165 8.29 0.01 12.20
N ASN A 166 8.27 -0.85 13.21
CA ASN A 166 9.40 -1.04 14.12
C ASN A 166 10.63 -1.59 13.38
N HIS A 167 10.43 -2.55 12.46
CA HIS A 167 11.50 -3.03 11.58
C HIS A 167 12.07 -1.90 10.72
N ILE A 168 11.24 -1.03 10.16
CA ILE A 168 11.71 0.16 9.41
C ILE A 168 12.53 1.08 10.30
N VAL A 169 12.07 1.36 11.53
CA VAL A 169 12.81 2.16 12.52
C VAL A 169 14.19 1.56 12.79
N GLU A 170 14.28 0.24 12.97
CA GLU A 170 15.56 -0.45 13.15
C GLU A 170 16.47 -0.27 11.93
N LYS A 171 15.94 -0.42 10.70
CA LYS A 171 16.70 -0.23 9.46
C LYS A 171 17.14 1.21 9.23
N LEU A 172 16.37 2.18 9.71
CA LEU A 172 16.77 3.59 9.69
C LEU A 172 17.90 3.87 10.69
N LYS A 173 17.83 3.27 11.89
CA LYS A 173 18.85 3.42 12.94
C LYS A 173 20.16 2.73 12.59
N ASP A 174 20.10 1.54 11.98
CA ASP A 174 21.28 0.78 11.58
C ASP A 174 21.93 1.30 10.27
N GLY A 175 21.25 2.22 9.57
CA GLY A 175 21.73 2.87 8.35
C GLY A 175 21.47 2.08 7.07
N SER A 176 20.80 0.92 7.14
CA SER A 176 20.39 0.14 5.96
C SER A 176 19.38 0.90 5.10
N LEU A 177 18.51 1.69 5.73
CA LEU A 177 17.64 2.66 5.07
C LEU A 177 18.16 4.09 5.35
N PRO A 178 18.55 4.85 4.32
CA PRO A 178 19.11 6.18 4.51
C PRO A 178 18.01 7.25 4.80
N PRO A 179 18.11 7.99 5.92
CA PRO A 179 17.29 9.18 6.15
C PRO A 179 17.50 10.23 5.04
N GLY A 180 16.45 10.96 4.67
CA GLY A 180 16.43 11.94 3.57
C GLY A 180 16.29 11.31 2.18
N LYS A 181 16.28 9.98 2.11
CA LYS A 181 16.22 9.19 0.87
C LYS A 181 15.24 8.03 0.95
N THR A 182 14.44 7.94 2.01
CA THR A 182 13.49 6.85 2.23
C THR A 182 12.05 7.36 2.18
N VAL A 183 11.21 6.69 1.40
CA VAL A 183 9.78 6.89 1.32
C VAL A 183 9.11 5.58 1.75
N VAL A 184 8.22 5.64 2.74
CA VAL A 184 7.42 4.50 3.19
C VAL A 184 6.02 4.63 2.60
N VAL A 185 5.49 3.59 1.99
CA VAL A 185 4.16 3.52 1.39
C VAL A 185 3.35 2.45 2.11
N ILE A 186 2.23 2.86 2.67
CA ILE A 186 1.25 2.01 3.35
C ILE A 186 -0.05 2.17 2.57
N ASP A 187 -0.35 1.23 1.68
CA ASP A 187 -1.54 1.33 0.83
C ASP A 187 -2.75 0.60 1.41
N THR A 188 -2.50 -0.45 2.20
CA THR A 188 -3.56 -1.31 2.72
C THR A 188 -3.59 -1.28 4.23
N LEU A 189 -4.76 -0.96 4.77
CA LEU A 189 -5.13 -1.17 6.17
C LEU A 189 -6.48 -1.89 6.16
N TRP A 190 -6.43 -3.21 6.02
CA TRP A 190 -7.61 -4.07 6.10
C TRP A 190 -7.55 -4.85 7.39
N GLY A 191 -8.70 -5.19 7.95
CA GLY A 191 -8.73 -5.94 9.19
C GLY A 191 -8.06 -5.15 10.31
N ILE A 192 -8.78 -4.17 10.88
CA ILE A 192 -8.59 -3.88 12.30
C ILE A 192 -9.56 -4.84 13.01
N PRO A 193 -9.22 -6.14 13.17
CA PRO A 193 -10.22 -7.16 13.44
C PRO A 193 -10.68 -7.13 14.91
N ASP A 194 -10.03 -6.32 15.76
CA ASP A 194 -10.37 -6.17 17.19
C ASP A 194 -11.33 -5.01 17.47
N VAL A 195 -11.93 -4.39 16.45
CA VAL A 195 -12.86 -3.27 16.63
C VAL A 195 -14.17 -3.48 15.91
N SER A 196 -14.72 -4.68 16.04
CA SER A 196 -16.17 -4.80 15.96
C SER A 196 -16.79 -3.90 17.04
N PRO A 197 -17.74 -3.01 16.71
CA PRO A 197 -18.41 -2.17 17.72
C PRO A 197 -19.17 -3.00 18.78
N ASP A 198 -19.26 -4.32 18.60
CA ASP A 198 -20.03 -5.24 19.42
C ASP A 198 -19.19 -6.02 20.46
N THR A 199 -17.86 -5.83 20.54
CA THR A 199 -17.01 -6.45 21.57
C THR A 199 -16.71 -5.50 22.74
N LEU A 200 -16.87 -6.00 23.98
CA LEU A 200 -16.46 -5.31 25.20
C LEU A 200 -14.93 -5.11 25.18
N GLY A 201 -14.46 -3.87 25.09
CA GLY A 201 -13.01 -3.55 25.09
C GLY A 201 -12.48 -3.00 23.77
N ALA A 202 -13.22 -3.17 22.67
CA ALA A 202 -12.84 -2.70 21.33
C ALA A 202 -12.31 -1.26 21.28
N GLU A 203 -12.96 -0.33 21.96
CA GLU A 203 -12.50 1.07 22.00
C GLU A 203 -11.13 1.25 22.68
N GLN A 204 -10.85 0.47 23.73
CA GLN A 204 -9.57 0.50 24.42
C GLN A 204 -8.47 -0.16 23.59
N ASP A 205 -8.74 -1.34 23.01
CA ASP A 205 -7.80 -2.04 22.14
C ASP A 205 -7.43 -1.19 20.91
N TYR A 206 -8.43 -0.52 20.32
CA TYR A 206 -8.20 0.45 19.26
C TYR A 206 -7.33 1.63 19.70
N ARG A 207 -7.56 2.20 20.89
CA ARG A 207 -6.73 3.28 21.43
C ARG A 207 -5.29 2.84 21.68
N ASP A 208 -5.11 1.63 22.20
CA ASP A 208 -3.78 1.08 22.49
C ASP A 208 -3.00 0.78 21.21
N TRP A 209 -3.68 0.24 20.19
CA TRP A 209 -3.11 0.10 18.85
C TRP A 209 -2.75 1.45 18.25
N CYS A 210 -3.64 2.45 18.35
CA CYS A 210 -3.36 3.81 17.88
C CYS A 210 -2.16 4.42 18.59
N GLY A 211 -2.00 4.20 19.90
CA GLY A 211 -0.86 4.68 20.68
C GLY A 211 0.47 4.06 20.23
N GLN A 212 0.48 2.77 19.90
CA GLN A 212 1.66 2.10 19.36
C GLN A 212 2.03 2.61 17.97
N LEU A 213 1.03 2.75 17.10
CA LEU A 213 1.20 3.28 15.75
C LEU A 213 1.77 4.70 15.78
N ASP A 214 1.22 5.52 16.67
CA ASP A 214 1.69 6.88 16.90
C ASP A 214 3.14 6.93 17.37
N GLN A 215 3.50 6.09 18.34
CA GLN A 215 4.86 5.99 18.84
C GLN A 215 5.85 5.60 17.72
N SER A 216 5.50 4.64 16.87
CA SER A 216 6.37 4.25 15.74
C SER A 216 6.53 5.39 14.73
N LEU A 217 5.45 6.14 14.43
CA LEU A 217 5.51 7.29 13.53
C LEU A 217 6.30 8.46 14.12
N GLU A 218 6.16 8.74 15.42
CA GLU A 218 6.97 9.74 16.14
C GLU A 218 8.46 9.39 16.11
N GLU A 219 8.79 8.10 16.19
CA GLU A 219 10.17 7.67 16.11
C GLU A 219 10.75 7.84 14.69
N ILE A 220 9.97 7.54 13.66
CA ILE A 220 10.33 7.84 12.26
C ILE A 220 10.54 9.35 12.06
N ASP A 221 9.63 10.18 12.58
CA ASP A 221 9.74 11.64 12.48
C ASP A 221 10.99 12.18 13.21
N ARG A 222 11.29 11.65 14.40
CA ARG A 222 12.47 12.02 15.20
C ARG A 222 13.78 11.69 14.48
N ILE A 223 13.84 10.57 13.76
CA ILE A 223 14.98 10.24 12.89
C ILE A 223 15.06 11.25 11.74
N GLY A 224 13.90 11.64 11.20
CA GLY A 224 13.76 12.70 10.22
C GLY A 224 14.13 12.27 8.79
N GLY A 225 13.70 13.09 7.82
CA GLY A 225 14.01 12.85 6.40
C GLY A 225 13.32 11.63 5.79
N VAL A 226 12.28 11.09 6.43
CA VAL A 226 11.45 10.01 5.89
C VAL A 226 10.07 10.57 5.58
N LEU A 227 9.55 10.25 4.40
CA LEU A 227 8.15 10.53 4.05
C LEU A 227 7.36 9.25 4.21
N VAL A 228 6.24 9.31 4.94
CA VAL A 228 5.32 8.19 5.07
C VAL A 228 4.05 8.54 4.29
N SER A 229 3.69 7.74 3.30
CA SER A 229 2.48 7.88 2.50
C SER A 229 1.48 6.82 2.93
N LEU A 230 0.24 7.22 3.16
CA LEU A 230 -0.85 6.35 3.54
C LEU A 230 -2.07 6.57 2.64
N ALA A 231 -2.67 5.49 2.15
CA ALA A 231 -3.93 5.58 1.42
C ALA A 231 -5.07 6.05 2.35
N ALA A 232 -5.94 6.94 1.86
CA ALA A 232 -7.05 7.48 2.63
C ALA A 232 -8.14 6.43 2.98
N GLY A 233 -8.13 5.28 2.33
CA GLY A 233 -9.16 4.24 2.45
C GLY A 233 -10.36 4.46 1.52
N ASN A 234 -11.12 3.38 1.28
CA ASN A 234 -12.25 3.33 0.32
C ASN A 234 -13.64 3.28 1.00
N GLU A 235 -13.70 3.35 2.34
CA GLU A 235 -14.92 3.11 3.13
C GLU A 235 -15.92 4.30 3.17
N GLY A 236 -15.65 5.39 2.45
CA GLY A 236 -16.64 6.45 2.21
C GLY A 236 -17.22 7.11 3.47
N ASN A 237 -16.38 7.45 4.45
CA ASN A 237 -16.76 8.05 5.75
C ASN A 237 -17.59 7.13 6.67
N ARG A 238 -17.35 5.82 6.70
CA ARG A 238 -17.77 5.04 7.88
C ARG A 238 -17.03 5.57 9.10
N ASP A 239 -17.74 5.90 10.18
CA ASP A 239 -17.07 6.30 11.41
C ASP A 239 -16.28 5.09 11.94
N PRO A 240 -15.02 5.26 12.34
CA PRO A 240 -14.37 4.23 13.12
C PRO A 240 -15.10 4.04 14.46
N PRO A 241 -14.94 2.87 15.08
CA PRO A 241 -15.41 2.63 16.43
C PRO A 241 -15.00 3.74 17.40
N GLY A 242 -15.92 4.18 18.25
CA GLY A 242 -15.70 5.29 19.20
C GLY A 242 -16.15 6.68 18.72
N ARG A 243 -16.77 6.81 17.53
CA ARG A 243 -17.32 8.09 17.00
C ARG A 243 -16.26 9.21 16.90
N THR A 244 -15.02 8.87 16.56
CA THR A 244 -13.95 9.87 16.42
C THR A 244 -14.05 10.68 15.13
N GLY A 245 -14.91 10.30 14.18
CA GLY A 245 -15.17 11.02 12.93
C GLY A 245 -14.10 10.83 11.84
N ASP A 246 -12.88 10.41 12.21
CA ASP A 246 -11.74 10.20 11.31
C ASP A 246 -11.07 8.83 11.59
N PHE A 247 -10.79 8.05 10.54
CA PHE A 247 -10.03 6.79 10.61
C PHE A 247 -8.58 7.01 11.07
N MET A 248 -8.04 6.09 11.87
CA MET A 248 -6.60 5.99 12.13
C MET A 248 -5.93 5.09 11.09
N PRO A 249 -4.68 5.39 10.68
CA PRO A 249 -3.80 6.48 11.11
C PRO A 249 -4.08 7.86 10.49
N ASN A 250 -5.13 8.04 9.66
CA ASN A 250 -5.33 9.28 8.90
C ASN A 250 -5.40 10.54 9.77
N ILE A 251 -6.04 10.47 10.93
CA ILE A 251 -6.10 11.58 11.90
C ILE A 251 -4.71 12.01 12.43
N LEU A 252 -3.69 11.15 12.37
CA LEU A 252 -2.31 11.49 12.76
C LEU A 252 -1.65 12.48 11.77
N SER A 253 -2.22 12.68 10.58
CA SER A 253 -1.74 13.71 9.63
C SER A 253 -2.10 15.13 10.05
N GLN A 254 -3.03 15.30 11.00
CA GLN A 254 -3.46 16.63 11.48
C GLN A 254 -2.49 17.25 12.50
N ARG A 255 -1.43 16.53 12.87
CA ARG A 255 -0.41 16.99 13.83
C ARG A 255 0.52 18.03 13.22
N ASN A 256 1.01 18.95 14.05
CA ASN A 256 2.11 19.83 13.66
C ASN A 256 3.37 18.97 13.46
N ALA A 257 3.90 18.95 12.23
CA ALA A 257 5.07 18.18 11.79
C ALA A 257 4.88 16.65 11.76
N SER A 258 3.79 16.15 11.16
CA SER A 258 3.66 14.73 10.85
C SER A 258 4.48 14.34 9.60
N PRO A 259 5.21 13.20 9.59
CA PRO A 259 5.85 12.67 8.39
C PRO A 259 4.82 12.03 7.43
N LEU A 260 3.56 11.95 7.86
CA LEU A 260 2.46 11.28 7.19
C LEU A 260 1.78 12.17 6.14
N VAL A 261 1.70 11.66 4.92
CA VAL A 261 0.92 12.21 3.82
C VAL A 261 -0.24 11.27 3.53
N ILE A 262 -1.46 11.79 3.67
CA ILE A 262 -2.67 11.05 3.30
C ILE A 262 -2.95 11.23 1.82
N VAL A 263 -3.16 10.12 1.13
CA VAL A 263 -3.34 10.09 -0.32
C VAL A 263 -4.73 9.61 -0.67
N GLY A 264 -5.51 10.50 -1.27
CA GLY A 264 -6.83 10.19 -1.83
C GLY A 264 -6.75 9.75 -3.29
N ALA A 265 -7.79 9.04 -3.74
CA ALA A 265 -7.94 8.63 -5.13
C ALA A 265 -8.70 9.68 -5.95
N VAL A 266 -8.32 9.84 -7.22
CA VAL A 266 -9.03 10.65 -8.21
C VAL A 266 -9.34 9.82 -9.45
N THR A 267 -10.42 10.16 -10.15
CA THR A 267 -10.76 9.54 -11.43
C THR A 267 -10.29 10.40 -12.59
N ARG A 268 -10.21 9.80 -13.79
CA ARG A 268 -9.77 10.45 -15.03
C ARG A 268 -10.48 11.77 -15.36
N ASN A 269 -11.72 11.95 -14.91
CA ASN A 269 -12.58 13.09 -15.25
C ASN A 269 -12.77 14.09 -14.11
N TYR A 270 -12.04 13.95 -12.99
CA TYR A 270 -12.19 14.86 -11.85
C TYR A 270 -11.27 16.07 -12.02
N PRO A 271 -11.75 17.32 -11.83
CA PRO A 271 -10.86 18.47 -11.79
C PRO A 271 -9.90 18.29 -10.62
N VAL A 272 -8.60 18.21 -10.92
CA VAL A 272 -7.54 18.10 -9.90
C VAL A 272 -7.58 19.39 -9.08
N PRO A 273 -7.93 19.35 -7.78
CA PRO A 273 -7.90 20.54 -6.93
C PRO A 273 -6.47 21.07 -6.86
N ASP A 274 -6.30 22.39 -6.73
CA ASP A 274 -4.99 23.08 -6.74
C ASP A 274 -3.96 22.57 -5.69
N ARG A 275 -4.36 21.69 -4.77
CA ARG A 275 -3.54 21.15 -3.67
C ARG A 275 -3.89 19.70 -3.30
N LEU A 276 -3.73 18.75 -4.22
CA LEU A 276 -3.76 17.32 -3.88
C LEU A 276 -2.44 16.64 -4.25
N ASN A 277 -1.85 15.90 -3.31
CA ASN A 277 -0.82 14.91 -3.63
C ASN A 277 -1.56 13.66 -4.13
N VAL A 278 -1.49 13.42 -5.44
CA VAL A 278 -2.29 12.39 -6.12
C VAL A 278 -1.50 11.09 -6.22
N VAL A 279 -2.08 9.96 -5.81
CA VAL A 279 -1.72 8.63 -6.35
C VAL A 279 -2.99 8.03 -6.95
N CYS A 280 -2.87 7.55 -8.17
CA CYS A 280 -3.96 6.89 -8.89
C CYS A 280 -4.18 5.52 -8.26
N ASN A 281 -5.34 5.31 -7.63
CA ASN A 281 -5.74 3.98 -7.16
C ASN A 281 -6.72 3.38 -8.19
N SER A 282 -6.37 2.23 -8.77
CA SER A 282 -7.19 1.44 -9.69
C SER A 282 -8.43 0.83 -9.01
N CYS A 283 -8.47 0.80 -7.67
CA CYS A 283 -9.52 0.12 -6.90
C CYS A 283 -10.83 0.91 -6.77
N ALA A 284 -10.88 2.20 -7.15
CA ALA A 284 -12.03 3.07 -6.89
C ALA A 284 -13.27 2.82 -7.78
N MET A 285 -13.25 1.83 -8.68
CA MET A 285 -14.27 1.73 -9.74
C MET A 285 -15.42 0.74 -9.48
N HIS A 286 -15.44 -0.10 -8.45
CA HIS A 286 -16.42 -1.22 -8.38
C HIS A 286 -17.24 -1.38 -7.08
N SER A 287 -17.56 -0.29 -6.36
CA SER A 287 -18.53 -0.37 -5.24
C SER A 287 -20.01 -0.41 -5.66
N ARG A 288 -20.34 -0.67 -6.93
CA ARG A 288 -21.73 -0.79 -7.39
C ARG A 288 -21.92 -1.98 -8.33
N THR A 289 -22.06 -3.17 -7.77
CA THR A 289 -23.29 -4.01 -7.83
C THR A 289 -22.99 -5.47 -7.49
N SER A 290 -23.16 -5.88 -6.23
CA SER A 290 -23.56 -7.26 -5.90
C SER A 290 -24.77 -7.21 -4.96
N LYS A 291 -25.93 -6.80 -5.53
CA LYS A 291 -27.20 -7.09 -4.88
C LYS A 291 -27.39 -8.61 -4.90
N LYS A 292 -27.07 -9.26 -3.77
CA LYS A 292 -27.51 -10.63 -3.45
C LYS A 292 -29.00 -10.75 -3.76
N ARG A 293 -29.36 -11.46 -4.83
CA ARG A 293 -30.72 -11.97 -5.02
C ARG A 293 -30.93 -13.01 -3.93
N LYS A 294 -31.75 -12.69 -2.92
CA LYS A 294 -32.33 -13.70 -2.04
C LYS A 294 -33.15 -14.65 -2.90
N ALA A 295 -32.77 -15.91 -2.96
CA ALA A 295 -33.65 -16.98 -3.36
C ALA A 295 -34.71 -17.14 -2.26
N THR A 296 -35.96 -16.82 -2.55
CA THR A 296 -37.11 -17.30 -1.77
C THR A 296 -37.44 -18.71 -2.24
N ALA A 297 -37.44 -19.65 -1.30
CA ALA A 297 -38.24 -20.87 -1.37
C ALA A 297 -39.65 -20.57 -0.84
#